data_AF-A0A8S3PTW7-F1
#
_entry.id   AF-A0A8S3PTW7-F1
#
_cell.length_a   1.000
_cell.length_b   1.000
_cell.length_c   1.000
_cell.angle_alpha   90.00
_cell.angle_beta   90.00
_cell.angle_gamma   90.00
#
_symmetry.space_group_name_H-M   'P 1'
#
loop_
_entity.id
_entity.type
_entity.pdbx_description
1 polymer ?
#
loop_
_entity_poly.entity_id
_entity_poly.type
_entity_poly.pdbx_seq_one_letter_code
_entity_poly.pdbx_strand_id
1 'polypeptide(L)'
;MRKKYNNVNTTLQAKAVTTKWQKVEILTMLSPLFKKFNLVGLAKGKDPNKMTNQAWGKMVQDCIGKDTTTKQRMDSSVWPYVSDKATKTLDLTNAAKCNEALDRAAKVYKEIKKSKDSEDDIRKQLAAKICSSNPDVKKVAQSSTGGVGRMTDTSGYTGAHKERFDESGKGKGAAGREDKSDNTGYTGQYKGSGSYGKK
;
A
#
# COMPACT_ATOMS: atom_id res chain seq x y z
N MET A 1 -21.72 60.45 -0.05
CA MET A 1 -21.93 58.99 -0.18
C MET A 1 -20.63 58.32 -0.62
N ARG A 2 -19.87 57.63 0.26
CA ARG A 2 -18.76 56.68 -0.08
C ARG A 2 -18.03 56.20 1.18
N LYS A 3 -18.67 55.38 2.03
CA LYS A 3 -17.98 54.66 3.12
C LYS A 3 -18.68 53.32 3.43
N LYS A 4 -18.68 52.38 2.49
CA LYS A 4 -19.10 50.97 2.76
C LYS A 4 -18.26 49.88 2.07
N TYR A 5 -17.23 50.22 1.29
CA TYR A 5 -16.49 49.23 0.47
C TYR A 5 -15.17 48.68 1.08
N ASN A 6 -14.67 49.22 2.19
CA ASN A 6 -13.34 48.84 2.72
C ASN A 6 -13.35 47.81 3.87
N ASN A 7 -14.52 47.39 4.39
CA ASN A 7 -14.57 46.47 5.53
C ASN A 7 -14.65 44.99 5.12
N VAL A 8 -15.19 44.68 3.93
CA VAL A 8 -15.36 43.28 3.49
C VAL A 8 -14.03 42.64 3.08
N ASN A 9 -13.09 43.42 2.54
CA ASN A 9 -11.81 42.91 2.08
C ASN A 9 -10.86 42.59 3.25
N THR A 10 -10.88 43.37 4.34
CA THR A 10 -10.08 43.12 5.54
C THR A 10 -10.56 41.91 6.34
N THR A 11 -11.87 41.62 6.40
CA THR A 11 -12.37 40.40 7.07
C THR A 11 -12.04 39.13 6.29
N LEU A 12 -12.04 39.18 4.95
CA LEU A 12 -11.60 38.07 4.10
C LEU A 12 -10.10 37.81 4.24
N GLN A 13 -9.28 38.86 4.29
CA GLN A 13 -7.84 38.73 4.51
C GLN A 13 -7.51 38.24 5.93
N ALA A 14 -8.23 38.69 6.96
CA ALA A 14 -8.04 38.22 8.33
C ALA A 14 -8.39 36.74 8.50
N LYS A 15 -9.52 36.27 7.92
CA LYS A 15 -9.87 34.83 7.89
C LYS A 15 -8.83 34.02 7.11
N ALA A 16 -8.37 34.50 5.95
CA ALA A 16 -7.36 33.80 5.15
C ALA A 16 -6.01 33.67 5.87
N VAL A 17 -5.60 34.70 6.63
CA VAL A 17 -4.38 34.69 7.43
C VAL A 17 -4.52 33.75 8.64
N THR A 18 -5.62 33.79 9.39
CA THR A 18 -5.83 32.87 10.53
C THR A 18 -5.90 31.40 10.10
N THR A 19 -6.54 31.11 8.96
CA THR A 19 -6.61 29.74 8.43
C THR A 19 -5.24 29.26 7.94
N LYS A 20 -4.44 30.13 7.30
CA LYS A 20 -3.10 29.76 6.79
C LYS A 20 -2.12 29.48 7.95
N TRP A 21 -2.21 30.20 9.06
CA TRP A 21 -1.38 29.97 10.25
C TRP A 21 -1.79 28.73 11.05
N GLN A 22 -3.09 28.44 11.22
CA GLN A 22 -3.55 27.17 11.82
C GLN A 22 -3.11 25.93 11.01
N LYS A 23 -3.01 26.04 9.68
CA LYS A 23 -2.57 24.94 8.81
C LYS A 23 -1.08 24.60 8.97
N VAL A 24 -0.23 25.56 9.36
CA VAL A 24 1.22 25.34 9.57
C VAL A 24 1.50 24.68 10.92
N GLU A 25 0.78 25.08 11.96
CA GLU A 25 0.92 24.53 13.33
C GLU A 25 0.48 23.07 13.44
N ILE A 26 -0.56 22.68 12.70
CA ILE A 26 -1.03 21.29 12.66
C ILE A 26 -0.01 20.36 11.98
N LEU A 27 0.75 20.87 11.00
CA LEU A 27 1.76 20.08 10.28
C LEU A 27 2.99 19.77 11.13
N THR A 28 3.45 20.72 11.95
CA THR A 28 4.56 20.49 12.86
C THR A 28 4.20 19.43 13.90
N MET A 29 2.93 19.37 14.32
CA MET A 29 2.41 18.31 15.20
C MET A 29 2.23 16.96 14.50
N LEU A 30 1.90 16.94 13.21
CA LEU A 30 1.66 15.70 12.46
C LEU A 30 2.94 15.02 11.95
N SER A 31 3.99 15.79 11.62
CA SER A 31 5.24 15.24 11.06
C SER A 31 5.90 14.16 11.93
N PRO A 32 6.03 14.31 13.27
CA PRO A 32 6.59 13.28 14.15
C PRO A 32 5.75 11.99 14.16
N LEU A 33 4.44 12.11 13.97
CA LEU A 33 3.50 11.00 14.06
C LEU A 33 3.40 10.24 12.74
N PHE A 34 3.40 10.93 11.61
CA PHE A 34 3.53 10.30 10.30
C PHE A 34 4.83 9.48 10.21
N LYS A 35 5.93 9.96 10.80
CA LYS A 35 7.18 9.19 10.93
C LYS A 35 6.98 7.91 11.75
N LYS A 36 6.25 7.96 12.87
CA LYS A 36 5.93 6.76 13.69
C LYS A 36 5.09 5.74 12.93
N PHE A 37 4.04 6.18 12.23
CA PHE A 37 3.20 5.29 11.40
C PHE A 37 3.99 4.70 10.22
N ASN A 38 4.88 5.48 9.61
CA ASN A 38 5.75 4.98 8.55
C ASN A 38 6.67 3.88 9.11
N LEU A 39 7.31 4.08 10.26
CA LEU A 39 8.18 3.07 10.88
C LEU A 39 7.47 1.73 11.18
N VAL A 40 6.20 1.76 11.57
CA VAL A 40 5.42 0.52 11.82
C VAL A 40 4.96 -0.17 10.53
N GLY A 41 4.72 0.60 9.46
CA GLY A 41 4.35 0.06 8.14
C GLY A 41 5.53 -0.33 7.25
N LEU A 42 6.77 -0.15 7.70
CA LEU A 42 7.95 -0.29 6.85
C LEU A 42 8.53 -1.70 6.84
N ALA A 43 8.70 -2.24 5.63
CA ALA A 43 9.82 -3.13 5.34
C ALA A 43 11.12 -2.33 5.49
N LYS A 44 12.17 -2.92 6.08
CA LYS A 44 13.47 -2.29 6.36
C LYS A 44 13.97 -1.43 5.18
N GLY A 45 14.41 -0.20 5.46
CA GLY A 45 15.26 0.59 4.55
C GLY A 45 14.59 1.69 3.71
N LYS A 46 13.31 2.05 3.89
CA LYS A 46 12.74 3.23 3.21
C LYS A 46 12.77 4.49 4.07
N ASP A 47 12.84 5.61 3.35
CA ASP A 47 12.93 6.99 3.85
C ASP A 47 11.78 7.31 4.84
N PRO A 48 12.06 7.68 6.10
CA PRO A 48 11.01 7.92 7.11
C PRO A 48 10.11 9.11 6.75
N ASN A 49 10.60 10.02 5.89
CA ASN A 49 9.85 11.16 5.37
C ASN A 49 8.95 10.83 4.17
N LYS A 50 9.03 9.62 3.62
CA LYS A 50 8.24 9.20 2.46
C LYS A 50 7.28 8.10 2.85
N MET A 51 6.04 8.49 3.12
CA MET A 51 5.00 7.55 3.52
C MET A 51 4.51 6.74 2.32
N THR A 52 4.32 5.43 2.50
CA THR A 52 3.78 4.53 1.47
C THR A 52 2.26 4.42 1.56
N ASN A 53 1.61 3.89 0.52
CA ASN A 53 0.16 3.65 0.53
C ASN A 53 -0.25 2.69 1.67
N GLN A 54 0.56 1.65 1.92
CA GLN A 54 0.31 0.71 3.01
C GLN A 54 0.33 1.39 4.38
N ALA A 55 1.32 2.26 4.62
CA ALA A 55 1.42 3.03 5.86
C ALA A 55 0.26 4.03 6.02
N TRP A 56 -0.12 4.71 4.94
CA TRP A 56 -1.31 5.58 4.91
C TRP A 56 -2.58 4.82 5.27
N GLY A 57 -2.84 3.69 4.62
CA GLY A 57 -4.01 2.87 4.89
C GLY A 57 -4.06 2.37 6.34
N LYS A 58 -2.92 2.00 6.93
CA LYS A 58 -2.85 1.61 8.35
C LYS A 58 -3.16 2.79 9.28
N MET A 59 -2.61 3.97 8.99
CA MET A 59 -2.92 5.19 9.75
C MET A 59 -4.41 5.53 9.69
N VAL A 60 -5.05 5.44 8.51
CA VAL A 60 -6.49 5.67 8.37
C VAL A 60 -7.28 4.68 9.24
N GLN A 61 -6.92 3.40 9.21
CA GLN A 61 -7.61 2.37 9.99
C GLN A 61 -7.45 2.55 11.50
N ASP A 62 -6.25 2.91 11.96
CA ASP A 62 -5.94 3.03 13.38
C ASP A 62 -6.49 4.32 13.98
N CYS A 63 -6.39 5.44 13.25
CA CYS A 63 -6.71 6.78 13.77
C CYS A 63 -8.12 7.25 13.42
N ILE A 64 -8.63 6.94 12.23
CA ILE A 64 -9.84 7.58 11.68
C ILE A 64 -11.04 6.65 11.78
N GLY A 65 -10.92 5.42 11.28
CA GLY A 65 -12.01 4.45 11.26
C GLY A 65 -11.50 3.05 10.97
N LYS A 66 -11.77 2.12 11.89
CA LYS A 66 -11.34 0.72 11.80
C LYS A 66 -12.03 -0.06 10.67
N ASP A 67 -13.11 0.49 10.11
CA ASP A 67 -13.86 -0.14 9.03
C ASP A 67 -13.10 -0.10 7.69
N THR A 68 -13.25 -1.19 6.92
CA THR A 68 -12.61 -1.34 5.61
C THR A 68 -13.11 -0.31 4.59
N THR A 69 -14.37 0.11 4.70
CA THR A 69 -14.98 1.12 3.83
C THR A 69 -14.26 2.47 3.94
N THR A 70 -14.01 2.95 5.16
CA THR A 70 -13.31 4.23 5.39
C THR A 70 -11.91 4.18 4.80
N LYS A 71 -11.18 3.08 5.01
CA LYS A 71 -9.87 2.88 4.39
C LYS A 71 -9.95 2.92 2.85
N GLN A 72 -10.81 2.10 2.26
CA GLN A 72 -10.93 2.00 0.79
C GLN A 72 -11.29 3.35 0.15
N ARG A 73 -12.21 4.10 0.76
CA ARG A 73 -12.60 5.43 0.27
C ARG A 73 -11.47 6.45 0.37
N MET A 74 -10.70 6.43 1.46
CA MET A 74 -9.53 7.30 1.60
C MET A 74 -8.43 6.93 0.58
N ASP A 75 -8.20 5.63 0.36
CA ASP A 75 -7.22 5.13 -0.61
C ASP A 75 -7.63 5.46 -2.06
N SER A 76 -8.93 5.44 -2.40
CA SER A 76 -9.38 5.75 -3.76
C SER A 76 -9.47 7.24 -4.06
N SER A 77 -9.86 8.05 -3.07
CA SER A 77 -10.26 9.45 -3.29
C SER A 77 -9.25 10.48 -2.76
N VAL A 78 -8.34 10.09 -1.86
CA VAL A 78 -7.31 10.98 -1.32
C VAL A 78 -5.94 10.62 -1.87
N TRP A 79 -5.53 9.35 -1.74
CA TRP A 79 -4.17 8.89 -2.06
C TRP A 79 -3.67 9.25 -3.47
N PRO A 80 -4.44 9.10 -4.56
CA PRO A 80 -3.95 9.35 -5.92
C PRO A 80 -3.54 10.81 -6.18
N TYR A 81 -4.04 11.74 -5.37
CA TYR A 81 -3.79 13.17 -5.54
C TYR A 81 -2.67 13.70 -4.64
N VAL A 82 -2.39 13.01 -3.54
CA VAL A 82 -1.40 13.43 -2.55
C VAL A 82 -0.10 12.66 -2.68
N SER A 83 -0.14 11.45 -3.22
CA SER A 83 1.06 10.68 -3.54
C SER A 83 1.73 11.18 -4.81
N ASP A 84 3.06 11.13 -4.83
CA ASP A 84 3.83 11.38 -6.03
C ASP A 84 3.69 10.22 -7.02
N LYS A 85 3.53 10.55 -8.30
CA LYS A 85 3.23 9.54 -9.34
C LYS A 85 4.41 8.62 -9.63
N ALA A 86 5.64 9.10 -9.47
CA ALA A 86 6.85 8.33 -9.75
C ALA A 86 7.22 7.44 -8.57
N THR A 87 7.34 8.03 -7.38
CA THR A 87 7.77 7.33 -6.16
C THR A 87 6.66 6.52 -5.49
N LYS A 88 5.38 6.81 -5.80
CA LYS A 88 4.21 6.24 -5.12
C LYS A 88 4.25 6.45 -3.61
N THR A 89 4.81 7.58 -3.18
CA THR A 89 4.92 7.96 -1.77
C THR A 89 4.40 9.37 -1.55
N LEU A 90 3.91 9.64 -0.34
CA LEU A 90 3.60 10.98 0.13
C LEU A 90 4.81 11.53 0.90
N ASP A 91 5.33 12.67 0.46
CA ASP A 91 6.39 13.38 1.16
C ASP A 91 5.83 14.16 2.36
N LEU A 92 6.23 13.73 3.55
CA LEU A 92 5.80 14.26 4.84
C LEU A 92 6.48 15.59 5.19
N THR A 93 7.53 15.97 4.48
CA THR A 93 8.15 17.31 4.60
C THR A 93 7.38 18.35 3.81
N ASN A 94 6.62 17.92 2.80
CA ASN A 94 5.81 18.79 1.99
C ASN A 94 4.50 19.14 2.71
N ALA A 95 4.55 20.26 3.42
CA ALA A 95 3.44 20.88 4.13
C ALA A 95 2.16 21.02 3.26
N ALA A 96 2.32 21.46 2.01
CA ALA A 96 1.17 21.67 1.13
C ALA A 96 0.45 20.36 0.82
N LYS A 97 1.21 19.29 0.52
CA LYS A 97 0.66 17.96 0.23
C LYS A 97 -0.01 17.33 1.44
N CYS A 98 0.57 17.48 2.62
CA CYS A 98 -0.03 17.00 3.87
C CYS A 98 -1.33 17.73 4.21
N ASN A 99 -1.40 19.04 3.98
CA ASN A 99 -2.64 19.81 4.14
C ASN A 99 -3.70 19.40 3.11
N GLU A 100 -3.29 19.20 1.86
CA GLU A 100 -4.16 18.73 0.78
C GLU A 100 -4.77 17.36 1.12
N ALA A 101 -3.99 16.49 1.78
CA ALA A 101 -4.44 15.20 2.26
C ALA A 101 -5.52 15.32 3.34
N LEU A 102 -5.33 16.18 4.34
CA LEU A 102 -6.34 16.42 5.37
C LEU A 102 -7.61 17.07 4.82
N ASP A 103 -7.47 18.05 3.92
CA ASP A 103 -8.61 18.76 3.32
C ASP A 103 -9.47 17.78 2.51
N ARG A 104 -8.85 16.90 1.70
CA ARG A 104 -9.59 15.85 0.98
C ARG A 104 -10.14 14.78 1.92
N ALA A 105 -9.37 14.35 2.93
CA ALA A 105 -9.83 13.36 3.89
C ALA A 105 -11.07 13.86 4.65
N ALA A 106 -11.14 15.14 5.00
CA ALA A 106 -12.31 15.73 5.64
C ALA A 106 -13.56 15.64 4.76
N LYS A 107 -13.44 15.95 3.46
CA LYS A 107 -14.54 15.82 2.49
C LYS A 107 -15.02 14.38 2.37
N VAL A 108 -14.10 13.45 2.17
CA VAL A 108 -14.40 12.02 2.05
C VAL A 108 -15.04 11.48 3.34
N TYR A 109 -14.51 11.86 4.51
CA TYR A 109 -15.06 11.45 5.80
C TYR A 109 -16.48 11.99 6.02
N LYS A 110 -16.72 13.25 5.63
CA LYS A 110 -18.05 13.86 5.68
C LYS A 110 -19.07 13.07 4.87
N GLU A 111 -18.72 12.67 3.65
CA GLU A 111 -19.59 11.84 2.79
C GLU A 111 -19.86 10.47 3.41
N ILE A 112 -18.81 9.79 3.92
CA ILE A 112 -18.93 8.45 4.51
C ILE A 112 -19.84 8.47 5.73
N LYS A 113 -19.64 9.45 6.64
CA LYS A 113 -20.38 9.53 7.90
C LYS A 113 -21.67 10.35 7.79
N LYS A 114 -21.95 10.95 6.62
CA LYS A 114 -23.07 11.87 6.39
C LYS A 114 -23.15 12.96 7.46
N SER A 115 -21.98 13.48 7.88
CA SER A 115 -21.90 14.46 8.96
C SER A 115 -22.44 15.82 8.50
N LYS A 116 -23.15 16.51 9.41
CA LYS A 116 -23.61 17.89 9.22
C LYS A 116 -22.54 18.93 9.56
N ASP A 117 -21.45 18.51 10.20
CA ASP A 117 -20.36 19.40 10.61
C ASP A 117 -19.72 20.08 9.39
N SER A 118 -19.09 21.23 9.65
CA SER A 118 -18.32 21.92 8.63
C SER A 118 -17.09 21.09 8.23
N GLU A 119 -16.60 21.27 6.99
CA GLU A 119 -15.38 20.57 6.54
C GLU A 119 -14.18 20.94 7.42
N ASP A 120 -14.12 22.18 7.92
CA ASP A 120 -13.05 22.66 8.79
C ASP A 120 -13.10 21.99 10.18
N ASP A 121 -14.29 21.76 10.74
CA ASP A 121 -14.42 21.08 12.03
C ASP A 121 -14.05 19.61 11.92
N ILE A 122 -14.52 18.93 10.85
CA ILE A 122 -14.13 17.54 10.56
C ILE A 122 -12.61 17.45 10.37
N ARG A 123 -12.03 18.40 9.62
CA ARG A 123 -10.57 18.46 9.43
C ARG A 123 -9.82 18.56 10.75
N LYS A 124 -10.26 19.44 11.67
CA LYS A 124 -9.68 19.55 13.02
C LYS A 124 -9.86 18.27 13.82
N GLN A 125 -11.03 17.64 13.78
CA GLN A 125 -11.28 16.35 14.44
C GLN A 125 -10.36 15.25 13.90
N LEU A 126 -10.17 15.16 12.58
CA LEU A 126 -9.27 14.18 11.97
C LEU A 126 -7.81 14.43 12.38
N ALA A 127 -7.35 15.69 12.34
CA ALA A 127 -6.02 16.04 12.81
C ALA A 127 -5.82 15.67 14.28
N ALA A 128 -6.78 15.99 15.15
CA ALA A 128 -6.73 15.65 16.57
C ALA A 128 -6.72 14.13 16.81
N LYS A 129 -7.55 13.37 16.08
CA LYS A 129 -7.57 11.90 16.14
C LYS A 129 -6.23 11.32 15.72
N ILE A 130 -5.64 11.82 14.64
CA ILE A 130 -4.32 11.38 14.18
C ILE A 130 -3.29 11.70 15.27
N CYS A 131 -3.19 12.94 15.75
CA CYS A 131 -2.23 13.34 16.78
C CYS A 131 -2.35 12.56 18.11
N SER A 132 -3.56 12.15 18.49
CA SER A 132 -3.81 11.45 19.77
C SER A 132 -3.64 9.92 19.67
N SER A 133 -3.45 9.39 18.46
CA SER A 133 -3.40 7.95 18.21
C SER A 133 -1.97 7.45 18.05
N ASN A 134 -1.71 6.22 18.51
CA ASN A 134 -0.48 5.51 18.24
C ASN A 134 -0.77 4.31 17.32
N PRO A 135 0.18 3.91 16.46
CA PRO A 135 0.01 2.71 15.64
C PRO A 135 -0.24 1.49 16.53
N ASP A 136 -1.33 0.77 16.28
CA ASP A 136 -1.68 -0.43 17.07
C ASP A 136 -0.77 -1.58 16.62
N VAL A 137 0.31 -1.82 17.36
CA VAL A 137 1.30 -2.88 17.10
C VAL A 137 0.82 -4.20 17.72
N LYS A 138 -0.41 -4.62 17.41
CA LYS A 138 -0.80 -6.02 17.61
C LYS A 138 -0.17 -6.85 16.50
N LYS A 139 0.54 -7.92 16.89
CA LYS A 139 1.36 -8.79 16.02
C LYS A 139 0.83 -8.81 14.58
N VAL A 140 1.59 -8.20 13.68
CA VAL A 140 1.26 -8.14 12.25
C VAL A 140 1.20 -9.58 11.75
N ALA A 141 0.01 -10.04 11.37
CA ALA A 141 -0.11 -11.23 10.54
C ALA A 141 0.63 -10.92 9.24
N GLN A 142 1.71 -11.64 8.98
CA GLN A 142 2.46 -11.52 7.75
C GLN A 142 1.48 -11.75 6.60
N SER A 143 1.21 -10.71 5.80
CA SER A 143 0.33 -10.81 4.64
C SER A 143 0.90 -11.86 3.69
N SER A 144 0.13 -12.91 3.42
CA SER A 144 0.41 -13.93 2.42
C SER A 144 0.29 -13.40 0.97
N THR A 145 0.04 -12.10 0.79
CA THR A 145 -0.06 -11.42 -0.52
C THR A 145 1.31 -11.24 -1.20
N GLY A 146 2.33 -11.98 -0.78
CA GLY A 146 3.51 -12.22 -1.60
C GLY A 146 3.14 -13.22 -2.69
N GLY A 147 2.58 -12.75 -3.80
CA GLY A 147 2.18 -13.56 -4.96
C GLY A 147 3.28 -14.47 -5.55
N VAL A 148 4.52 -14.35 -5.04
CA VAL A 148 5.63 -15.27 -5.27
C VAL A 148 5.22 -16.72 -5.03
N GLY A 149 4.44 -17.01 -3.97
CA GLY A 149 4.00 -18.38 -3.68
C GLY A 149 3.17 -18.99 -4.81
N ARG A 150 2.31 -18.19 -5.47
CA ARG A 150 1.55 -18.61 -6.67
C ARG A 150 2.40 -18.69 -7.92
N MET A 151 3.49 -17.93 -7.98
CA MET A 151 4.40 -17.89 -9.12
C MET A 151 5.40 -19.06 -9.11
N THR A 152 5.62 -19.69 -7.95
CA THR A 152 6.50 -20.87 -7.78
C THR A 152 5.76 -22.16 -7.44
N ASP A 153 4.42 -22.15 -7.50
CA ASP A 153 3.60 -23.33 -7.19
C ASP A 153 3.50 -24.25 -8.41
N THR A 154 4.23 -25.36 -8.37
CA THR A 154 4.21 -26.37 -9.45
C THR A 154 3.02 -27.31 -9.39
N SER A 155 2.23 -27.28 -8.31
CA SER A 155 1.05 -28.13 -8.15
C SER A 155 -0.07 -27.76 -9.13
N GLY A 156 -0.06 -26.53 -9.65
CA GLY A 156 -1.01 -26.04 -10.65
C GLY A 156 -0.74 -26.48 -12.10
N TYR A 157 0.42 -27.07 -12.40
CA TYR A 157 0.74 -27.55 -13.74
C TYR A 157 0.25 -28.98 -13.95
N THR A 158 -0.45 -29.21 -15.07
CA THR A 158 -0.99 -30.52 -15.45
C THR A 158 -0.35 -31.04 -16.74
N GLY A 159 -0.47 -32.35 -16.99
CA GLY A 159 0.06 -33.02 -18.19
C GLY A 159 1.58 -32.84 -18.36
N ALA A 160 2.03 -32.71 -19.61
CA ALA A 160 3.45 -32.59 -19.96
C ALA A 160 4.14 -31.33 -19.40
N HIS A 161 3.39 -30.34 -18.92
CA HIS A 161 3.95 -29.17 -18.25
C HIS A 161 4.44 -29.47 -16.83
N LYS A 162 3.88 -30.49 -16.17
CA LYS A 162 4.31 -30.93 -14.84
C LYS A 162 5.73 -31.52 -14.87
N GLU A 163 6.05 -32.25 -15.92
CA GLU A 163 7.38 -32.87 -16.10
C GLU A 163 8.52 -31.86 -16.31
N ARG A 164 8.19 -30.59 -16.59
CA ARG A 164 9.18 -29.53 -16.79
C ARG A 164 9.77 -29.00 -15.50
N PHE A 165 9.19 -29.31 -14.34
CA PHE A 165 9.61 -28.80 -13.04
C PHE A 165 9.86 -29.91 -12.02
N ASP A 166 10.68 -29.62 -11.02
CA ASP A 166 10.85 -30.44 -9.83
C ASP A 166 9.86 -30.06 -8.72
N GLU A 167 9.82 -30.87 -7.66
CA GLU A 167 8.92 -30.67 -6.50
C GLU A 167 9.20 -29.35 -5.77
N SER A 168 10.37 -28.74 -5.98
CA SER A 168 10.77 -27.46 -5.39
C SER A 168 10.39 -26.23 -6.22
N GLY A 169 9.80 -26.44 -7.41
CA GLY A 169 9.43 -25.34 -8.30
C GLY A 169 10.45 -24.98 -9.36
N LYS A 170 11.61 -25.64 -9.39
CA LYS A 170 12.69 -25.32 -10.34
C LYS A 170 12.52 -26.10 -11.63
N GLY A 171 12.83 -25.44 -12.75
CA GLY A 171 12.76 -26.06 -14.07
C GLY A 171 13.85 -27.13 -14.24
N LYS A 172 13.46 -28.33 -14.70
CA LYS A 172 14.36 -29.47 -14.97
C LYS A 172 15.20 -29.32 -16.25
N GLY A 173 15.06 -28.21 -16.99
CA GLY A 173 15.80 -27.96 -18.22
C GLY A 173 15.47 -28.95 -19.33
N ALA A 174 16.48 -29.42 -20.08
CA ALA A 174 16.30 -30.39 -21.17
C ALA A 174 15.67 -31.71 -20.71
N ALA A 175 16.01 -32.18 -19.51
CA ALA A 175 15.51 -33.43 -18.94
C ALA A 175 13.99 -33.43 -18.68
N GLY A 176 13.36 -32.27 -18.55
CA GLY A 176 11.90 -32.14 -18.40
C GLY A 176 11.17 -31.80 -19.71
N ARG A 177 11.90 -31.67 -20.83
CA ARG A 177 11.37 -31.32 -22.15
C ARG A 177 11.56 -32.43 -23.18
N GLU A 178 12.50 -33.34 -22.94
CA GLU A 178 12.79 -34.49 -23.79
C GLU A 178 12.11 -35.74 -23.24
N ASP A 179 11.37 -36.43 -24.11
CA ASP A 179 10.90 -37.78 -23.84
C ASP A 179 12.07 -38.74 -24.09
N LYS A 180 12.68 -39.22 -23.00
CA LYS A 180 13.77 -40.20 -23.09
C LYS A 180 13.14 -41.55 -23.44
N SER A 181 12.97 -41.80 -24.73
CA SER A 181 12.74 -43.15 -25.22
C SER A 181 14.01 -43.97 -25.01
N ASP A 182 13.87 -45.13 -24.36
CA ASP A 182 14.95 -46.11 -24.34
C ASP A 182 15.20 -46.54 -25.79
N ASN A 183 16.34 -46.13 -26.34
CA ASN A 183 16.80 -46.53 -27.68
C ASN A 183 17.22 -48.01 -27.74
N THR A 184 16.54 -48.89 -27.01
CA THR A 184 16.59 -50.33 -27.27
C THR A 184 15.74 -50.54 -28.53
N GLY A 185 16.37 -50.39 -29.70
CA GLY A 185 15.71 -50.33 -31.01
C GLY A 185 14.62 -51.38 -31.22
N TYR A 186 13.68 -51.06 -32.12
CA TYR A 186 12.44 -51.73 -32.57
C TYR A 186 12.39 -53.28 -32.65
N THR A 187 12.82 -53.98 -31.61
CA THR A 187 12.86 -55.45 -31.54
C THR A 187 12.53 -55.88 -30.11
N GLY A 188 11.25 -55.82 -29.76
CA GLY A 188 10.74 -56.18 -28.43
C GLY A 188 10.90 -57.66 -28.04
N GLN A 189 11.47 -58.52 -28.89
CA GLN A 189 11.65 -59.95 -28.61
C GLN A 189 13.06 -60.36 -28.19
N TYR A 190 14.06 -59.47 -28.15
CA TYR A 190 15.42 -59.86 -27.78
C TYR A 190 15.61 -59.90 -26.25
N LYS A 191 15.43 -61.08 -25.66
CA LYS A 191 15.60 -61.35 -24.20
C LYS A 191 17.07 -61.48 -23.74
N GLY A 192 18.03 -61.22 -24.61
CA GLY A 192 19.46 -61.46 -24.36
C GLY A 192 20.28 -60.24 -23.94
N SER A 193 19.65 -59.09 -23.65
CA SER A 193 20.37 -57.88 -23.22
C SER A 193 21.05 -58.11 -21.86
N GLY A 194 22.36 -57.85 -21.78
CA GLY A 194 23.13 -57.97 -20.54
C GLY A 194 23.70 -59.37 -20.20
N SER A 195 23.58 -60.37 -21.08
CA SER A 195 24.06 -61.74 -20.81
C SER A 195 25.55 -62.00 -21.13
N TYR A 196 26.19 -61.14 -21.91
CA TYR A 196 27.61 -61.28 -22.27
C TYR A 196 28.50 -60.40 -21.39
N GLY A 197 28.80 -60.90 -20.19
CA GLY A 197 29.68 -60.23 -19.24
C GLY A 197 29.97 -61.00 -17.95
N LYS A 198 29.64 -62.29 -17.89
CA LYS A 198 30.13 -63.19 -16.84
C LYS A 198 31.19 -64.12 -17.42
N LYS A 199 32.44 -63.67 -17.38
CA LYS A 199 33.63 -64.52 -17.36
C LYS A 199 34.59 -63.95 -16.34
#